data_AF-B4HGL1-F1
#
_entry.id   AF-B4HGL1-F1
#
_cell.length_a   1.000
_cell.length_b   1.000
_cell.length_c   1.000
_cell.angle_alpha   90.00
_cell.angle_beta   90.00
_cell.angle_gamma   90.00
#
_symmetry.space_group_name_H-M   'P 1'
#
loop_
_entity.id
_entity.type
_entity.pdbx_description
1 polymer ?
#
loop_
_entity_poly.entity_id
_entity_poly.type
_entity_poly.pdbx_seq_one_letter_code
_entity_poly.pdbx_strand_id
1 'polypeptide(L)'
;MGYDEAIIHLGDFGRYQKIIYFLICLTSIPVAFHKLAGVFLLAKPDFRCALPFENGSSYELPTHLLNLSYPQNERCSYYDVDYTEEYLNGSIPRSSNDTKTCSSYVYDRSKYLNSAVTEWNLVCGRGFHGSHQ
;
A
#
# COMPACT_ATOMS: atom_id res chain seq x y z
N MET A 1 46.01 -14.07 7.78
CA MET A 1 45.38 -15.19 8.51
C MET A 1 45.90 -15.20 9.95
N GLY A 2 45.48 -14.23 10.78
CA GLY A 2 45.97 -14.08 12.17
C GLY A 2 44.89 -14.23 13.24
N TYR A 3 43.65 -14.52 12.82
CA TYR A 3 42.52 -14.68 13.75
C TYR A 3 42.57 -16.01 14.49
N ASP A 4 43.07 -17.07 13.87
CA ASP A 4 43.18 -18.40 14.47
C ASP A 4 44.12 -18.40 15.70
N GLU A 5 45.19 -17.60 15.67
CA GLU A 5 46.14 -17.49 16.79
C GLU A 5 45.55 -16.74 17.99
N ALA A 6 44.69 -15.74 17.73
CA ALA A 6 43.97 -15.03 18.79
C ALA A 6 42.88 -15.88 19.47
N ILE A 7 42.28 -16.84 18.76
CA ILE A 7 41.25 -17.74 19.28
C ILE A 7 41.85 -18.72 20.30
N ILE A 8 43.10 -19.14 20.12
CA ILE A 8 43.81 -20.05 21.05
C ILE A 8 43.96 -19.40 22.43
N HIS A 9 44.19 -18.08 22.49
CA HIS A 9 44.28 -17.33 23.75
C HIS A 9 42.94 -17.02 24.41
N LEU A 10 41.84 -17.00 23.64
CA LEU A 10 40.49 -16.70 24.15
C LEU A 10 39.82 -17.90 24.85
N GLY A 11 40.32 -19.11 24.63
CA GLY A 11 39.74 -20.35 25.15
C GLY A 11 38.57 -20.88 24.32
N ASP A 12 38.22 -22.14 24.56
CA ASP A 12 37.22 -22.89 23.77
C ASP A 12 35.78 -22.38 24.00
N PHE A 13 34.84 -22.75 23.13
CA PHE A 13 33.46 -22.25 23.17
C PHE A 13 32.73 -22.73 24.43
N GLY A 14 32.79 -21.91 25.48
CA GLY A 14 32.36 -22.25 26.83
C GLY A 14 30.85 -22.29 27.02
N ARG A 15 30.39 -22.86 28.14
CA ARG A 15 28.95 -22.95 28.49
C ARG A 15 28.25 -21.59 28.46
N TYR A 16 28.91 -20.55 28.96
CA TYR A 16 28.38 -19.19 28.99
C TYR A 16 28.21 -18.60 27.57
N GLN A 17 29.20 -18.78 26.70
CA GLN A 17 29.13 -18.35 25.29
C GLN A 17 28.02 -19.09 24.54
N LYS A 18 27.84 -20.39 24.79
CA LYS A 18 26.72 -21.18 24.22
C LYS A 18 25.35 -20.65 24.66
N ILE A 19 25.19 -20.29 25.93
CA ILE A 19 23.94 -19.73 26.46
C ILE A 19 23.65 -18.37 25.81
N ILE A 20 24.63 -17.46 25.77
CA ILE A 20 24.44 -16.15 25.14
C ILE A 20 24.11 -16.30 23.66
N TYR A 21 24.86 -17.13 22.93
CA TYR A 21 24.61 -17.38 21.52
C TYR A 21 23.18 -17.89 21.29
N PHE A 22 22.73 -18.84 22.10
CA PHE A 22 21.36 -19.36 22.01
C PHE A 22 20.31 -18.26 22.28
N LEU A 23 20.51 -17.42 23.29
CA LEU A 23 19.60 -16.30 23.60
C LEU A 23 19.55 -15.25 22.47
N ILE A 24 20.68 -14.95 21.84
CA ILE A 24 20.75 -14.05 20.67
C ILE A 24 20.02 -14.68 19.48
N CYS A 25 20.25 -15.96 19.19
CA CYS A 25 19.55 -16.67 18.12
C CYS A 25 18.04 -16.72 18.39
N LEU A 26 17.63 -17.00 19.62
CA LEU A 26 16.22 -17.06 20.03
C LEU A 26 15.50 -15.73 19.82
N THR A 27 16.16 -14.60 20.10
CA THR A 27 15.59 -13.25 19.89
C THR A 27 15.62 -12.82 18.41
N SER A 28 16.54 -13.35 17.62
CA SER A 28 16.65 -13.04 16.18
C SER A 28 15.47 -13.60 15.37
N ILE A 29 14.97 -14.78 15.73
CA ILE A 29 13.84 -15.43 15.05
C ILE A 29 12.57 -14.56 15.03
N PRO A 30 12.01 -14.09 16.18
CA PRO A 30 10.81 -13.27 16.18
C PRO A 30 11.01 -11.92 15.48
N VAL A 31 12.21 -11.35 15.56
CA VAL A 31 12.54 -10.12 14.83
C VAL A 31 12.44 -10.33 13.32
N ALA A 32 12.98 -11.45 12.82
CA ALA A 32 12.87 -11.80 11.40
C ALA A 32 11.39 -11.94 10.97
N PHE A 33 10.57 -12.67 11.74
CA PHE A 33 9.14 -12.80 11.45
C PHE A 33 8.41 -11.46 11.49
N HIS A 34 8.71 -10.59 12.45
CA HIS A 34 8.11 -9.26 12.53
C HIS A 34 8.45 -8.41 11.30
N LYS A 35 9.68 -8.50 10.78
CA LYS A 35 10.06 -7.81 9.53
C LYS A 35 9.33 -8.37 8.32
N LEU A 36 9.18 -9.69 8.23
CA LEU A 36 8.42 -10.32 7.14
C LEU A 36 6.93 -9.97 7.20
N ALA A 37 6.33 -9.84 8.37
CA ALA A 37 4.92 -9.44 8.52
C ALA A 37 4.62 -8.08 7.87
N GLY A 38 5.61 -7.17 7.82
CA GLY A 38 5.46 -5.84 7.23
C GLY A 38 5.02 -5.86 5.77
N VAL A 39 5.44 -6.84 4.97
CA VAL A 39 5.08 -6.91 3.54
C VAL A 39 3.58 -7.19 3.34
N PHE A 40 2.96 -7.92 4.27
CA PHE A 40 1.53 -8.21 4.24
C PHE A 40 0.72 -7.07 4.83
N LEU A 41 1.21 -6.46 5.92
CA LEU A 41 0.53 -5.33 6.57
C LEU A 41 0.51 -4.09 5.69
N LEU A 42 1.57 -3.81 4.94
CA LEU A 42 1.67 -2.65 4.05
C LEU A 42 1.33 -2.98 2.58
N ALA A 43 0.65 -4.10 2.33
CA ALA A 43 0.18 -4.42 0.99
C ALA A 43 -0.71 -3.30 0.46
N LYS A 44 -0.40 -2.81 -0.75
CA LYS A 44 -1.17 -1.76 -1.43
C LYS A 44 -2.13 -2.43 -2.42
N PRO A 45 -3.43 -2.55 -2.10
CA PRO A 45 -4.40 -3.02 -3.09
C PRO A 45 -4.61 -1.95 -4.17
N ASP A 46 -5.15 -2.40 -5.29
CA ASP A 46 -5.69 -1.49 -6.30
C ASP A 46 -6.77 -0.61 -5.67
N PHE A 47 -6.79 0.65 -6.08
CA PHE A 47 -7.69 1.64 -5.52
C PHE A 47 -8.14 2.63 -6.60
N ARG A 48 -9.26 3.27 -6.34
CA ARG A 48 -9.80 4.41 -7.08
C ARG A 48 -10.36 5.43 -6.11
N CYS A 49 -10.57 6.66 -6.56
CA CYS A 49 -11.23 7.66 -5.73
C CYS A 49 -12.72 7.39 -5.62
N ALA A 50 -13.31 7.63 -4.45
CA ALA A 50 -14.76 7.60 -4.35
C ALA A 50 -15.33 8.83 -5.07
N LEU A 51 -16.28 8.60 -5.97
CA LEU A 51 -16.94 9.68 -6.71
C LEU A 51 -18.09 10.24 -5.88
N PRO A 52 -18.41 11.54 -6.00
CA PRO A 52 -19.39 12.20 -5.13
C PRO A 52 -20.83 11.69 -5.34
N PHE A 53 -21.13 11.10 -6.50
CA PHE A 53 -22.44 10.56 -6.83
C PHE A 53 -22.60 9.07 -6.43
N GLU A 54 -21.53 8.43 -5.96
CA GLU A 54 -21.58 7.02 -5.58
C GLU A 54 -21.89 6.87 -4.09
N ASN A 55 -22.98 6.16 -3.79
CA ASN A 55 -23.29 5.69 -2.43
C ASN A 55 -22.73 4.27 -2.15
N GLY A 56 -22.01 3.68 -3.11
CA GLY A 56 -21.55 2.30 -3.06
C GLY A 56 -20.07 2.16 -2.69
N SER A 57 -19.74 1.07 -2.00
CA SER A 57 -18.37 0.69 -1.65
C SER A 57 -17.70 -0.24 -2.67
N SER A 58 -18.35 -0.51 -3.80
CA SER A 58 -17.88 -1.44 -4.82
C SER A 58 -16.71 -0.85 -5.60
N TYR A 59 -15.60 -1.59 -5.68
CA TYR A 59 -14.43 -1.19 -6.44
C TYR A 59 -14.70 -1.19 -7.95
N GLU A 60 -15.42 -2.19 -8.45
CA GLU A 60 -15.74 -2.32 -9.87
C GLU A 60 -16.66 -1.20 -10.35
N LEU A 61 -16.25 -0.51 -11.42
CA LEU A 61 -17.00 0.55 -12.06
C LEU A 61 -17.12 0.27 -13.56
N PRO A 62 -18.29 0.51 -14.19
CA PRO A 62 -18.43 0.41 -15.64
C PRO A 62 -17.37 1.25 -16.37
N THR A 63 -16.83 0.70 -17.46
CA THR A 63 -15.74 1.32 -18.24
C THR A 63 -16.08 2.71 -18.78
N HIS A 64 -17.34 2.94 -19.14
CA HIS A 64 -17.83 4.26 -19.55
C HIS A 64 -17.62 5.29 -18.45
N LEU A 65 -18.08 5.00 -17.23
CA LEU A 65 -17.95 5.90 -16.08
C LEU A 65 -16.47 6.13 -15.71
N LEU A 66 -15.63 5.09 -15.80
CA LEU A 66 -14.21 5.24 -15.55
C LEU A 66 -13.56 6.30 -16.46
N ASN A 67 -13.87 6.27 -17.77
CA ASN A 67 -13.32 7.22 -18.73
C ASN A 67 -13.90 8.64 -18.60
N LEU A 68 -15.16 8.77 -18.13
CA LEU A 68 -15.79 10.07 -17.91
C LEU A 68 -15.28 10.75 -16.63
N SER A 69 -14.96 9.96 -15.61
CA SER A 69 -14.62 10.46 -14.27
C SER A 69 -13.12 10.63 -14.03
N TYR A 70 -12.26 9.80 -14.60
CA TYR A 70 -10.83 9.81 -14.28
C TYR A 70 -9.95 10.21 -15.48
N PRO A 71 -8.88 10.98 -15.24
CA PRO A 71 -7.85 11.21 -16.24
C PRO A 71 -7.10 9.92 -16.58
N GLN A 72 -6.58 9.85 -17.81
CA GLN A 72 -5.89 8.66 -18.29
C GLN A 72 -4.61 8.42 -17.48
N ASN A 73 -4.48 7.22 -16.91
CA ASN A 73 -3.32 6.78 -16.12
C ASN A 73 -3.14 7.46 -14.75
N GLU A 74 -4.15 8.20 -14.26
CA GLU A 74 -4.14 8.81 -12.94
C GLU A 74 -5.35 8.35 -12.10
N ARG A 75 -5.09 7.74 -10.94
CA ARG A 75 -6.13 7.25 -10.02
C ARG A 75 -6.24 8.07 -8.73
N CYS A 76 -5.52 9.19 -8.67
CA CYS A 76 -5.38 10.06 -7.49
C CYS A 76 -6.17 11.37 -7.60
N SER A 77 -6.82 11.55 -8.74
CA SER A 77 -7.53 12.74 -9.17
C SER A 77 -8.75 12.28 -9.97
N TYR A 78 -9.80 13.08 -9.96
CA TYR A 78 -10.98 12.89 -10.80
C TYR A 78 -11.40 14.24 -11.39
N TYR A 79 -12.14 14.25 -12.49
CA TYR A 79 -12.57 15.49 -13.14
C TYR A 79 -13.53 16.29 -12.25
N ASP A 80 -13.28 17.59 -12.13
CA ASP A 80 -14.13 18.52 -11.39
C ASP A 80 -15.29 19.00 -12.28
N VAL A 81 -16.29 18.14 -12.41
CA VAL A 81 -17.48 18.36 -13.24
C VAL A 81 -18.73 18.08 -12.43
N ASP A 82 -19.84 18.66 -12.86
CA ASP A 82 -21.14 18.35 -12.29
C ASP A 82 -21.62 16.99 -12.81
N TYR A 83 -21.66 16.00 -11.93
CA TYR A 83 -22.02 14.62 -12.25
C TYR A 83 -23.54 14.45 -12.32
N THR A 84 -24.16 15.10 -13.30
CA THR A 84 -25.59 14.93 -13.59
C THR A 84 -25.85 13.63 -14.34
N GLU A 85 -27.08 13.09 -14.23
CA GLU A 85 -27.53 11.92 -15.01
C GLU A 85 -27.26 12.09 -16.52
N GLU A 86 -27.43 13.31 -17.05
CA GLU A 86 -27.22 13.63 -18.47
C GLU A 86 -25.73 13.54 -18.87
N TYR A 87 -24.83 13.98 -17.99
CA TYR A 87 -23.39 13.82 -18.21
C TYR A 87 -22.97 12.35 -18.10
N LEU A 88 -23.46 11.63 -17.08
CA LEU A 88 -23.16 10.22 -16.86
C LEU A 88 -23.65 9.31 -18.01
N ASN A 89 -24.75 9.70 -18.67
CA ASN A 89 -25.28 9.05 -19.87
C ASN A 89 -24.59 9.50 -21.18
N GLY A 90 -23.65 10.45 -21.12
CA GLY A 90 -22.92 10.97 -22.28
C GLY A 90 -23.70 11.93 -23.18
N SER A 91 -24.86 12.43 -22.72
CA SER A 91 -25.70 13.37 -23.47
C SER A 91 -25.11 14.78 -23.53
N ILE A 92 -24.27 15.13 -22.56
CA ILE A 92 -23.63 16.45 -22.45
C ILE A 92 -22.10 16.28 -22.42
N PRO A 93 -21.34 17.10 -23.16
CA PRO A 93 -19.89 17.06 -23.14
C PRO A 93 -19.33 17.55 -21.79
N ARG A 94 -18.07 17.21 -21.54
CA ARG A 94 -17.34 17.66 -20.33
C ARG A 94 -17.23 19.19 -20.29
N SER A 95 -17.61 19.79 -19.15
CA SER A 95 -17.59 21.25 -18.94
C SER A 95 -16.18 21.81 -18.74
N SER A 96 -15.33 21.11 -17.97
CA SER A 96 -13.93 21.49 -17.72
C SER A 96 -13.01 20.27 -17.71
N ASN A 97 -11.73 20.49 -18.02
CA ASN A 97 -10.67 19.49 -17.84
C ASN A 97 -9.93 19.63 -16.51
N ASP A 98 -10.41 20.49 -15.61
CA ASP A 98 -9.86 20.63 -14.27
C ASP A 98 -10.06 19.33 -13.48
N THR A 99 -9.10 19.05 -12.61
CA THR A 99 -9.09 17.84 -11.79
C THR A 99 -9.05 18.18 -10.33
N LYS A 100 -9.76 17.41 -9.52
CA LYS A 100 -9.80 17.54 -8.07
C LYS A 100 -9.11 16.35 -7.40
N THR A 101 -8.40 16.62 -6.31
CA THR A 101 -7.80 15.58 -5.47
C THR A 101 -8.87 14.83 -4.68
N CYS A 102 -8.63 13.56 -4.45
CA CYS A 102 -9.61 12.69 -3.82
C CYS A 102 -9.65 12.85 -2.30
N SER A 103 -10.86 12.93 -1.75
CA SER A 103 -11.10 12.99 -0.30
C SER A 103 -11.20 11.62 0.33
N SER A 104 -11.75 10.64 -0.40
CA SER A 104 -11.93 9.25 0.03
C SER A 104 -11.61 8.29 -1.11
N TYR A 105 -11.35 7.04 -0.75
CA TYR A 105 -10.86 6.00 -1.66
C TYR A 105 -11.69 4.73 -1.52
N VAL A 106 -11.88 4.05 -2.65
CA VAL A 106 -12.47 2.72 -2.74
C VAL A 106 -11.38 1.74 -3.15
N TYR A 107 -11.23 0.67 -2.37
CA TYR A 107 -10.16 -0.31 -2.53
C TYR A 107 -10.70 -1.64 -3.04
N ASP A 108 -9.94 -2.31 -3.89
CA ASP A 108 -10.21 -3.70 -4.26
C ASP A 108 -9.92 -4.62 -3.07
N ARG A 109 -10.97 -5.32 -2.59
CA ARG A 109 -10.89 -6.26 -1.46
C ARG A 109 -10.78 -7.72 -1.90
N SER A 110 -10.59 -7.99 -3.19
CA SER A 110 -10.47 -9.36 -3.72
C SER A 110 -9.27 -10.12 -3.16
N LYS A 111 -8.12 -9.45 -3.01
CA LYS A 111 -6.86 -10.03 -2.52
C LYS A 111 -6.58 -9.71 -1.06
N TYR A 112 -6.83 -8.46 -0.65
CA TYR A 112 -6.56 -7.97 0.69
C TYR A 112 -7.82 -7.33 1.26
N LEU A 113 -8.41 -7.96 2.28
CA LEU A 113 -9.57 -7.39 2.96
C LEU A 113 -9.18 -6.08 3.66
N ASN A 114 -8.08 -6.10 4.41
CA ASN A 114 -7.57 -4.98 5.18
C ASN A 114 -6.04 -4.96 5.12
N SER A 115 -5.49 -3.74 5.09
CA SER A 115 -4.07 -3.44 5.22
C SER A 115 -3.90 -2.08 5.88
N ALA A 116 -2.70 -1.82 6.38
CA ALA A 116 -2.30 -0.50 6.84
C ALA A 116 -2.58 0.60 5.79
N VAL A 117 -2.33 0.29 4.52
CA VAL A 117 -2.56 1.20 3.41
C VAL A 117 -4.04 1.59 3.30
N THR A 118 -4.93 0.60 3.39
CA THR A 118 -6.39 0.83 3.29
C THR A 118 -6.98 1.50 4.53
N GLU A 119 -6.43 1.23 5.71
CA GLU A 119 -6.95 1.75 6.97
C GLU A 119 -6.60 3.23 7.16
N TRP A 120 -5.37 3.60 6.84
CA TRP A 120 -4.87 4.97 6.99
C TRP A 120 -4.90 5.79 5.70
N ASN A 121 -5.45 5.24 4.61
CA ASN A 121 -5.49 5.87 3.28
C ASN A 121 -4.12 6.36 2.80
N LEU A 122 -3.12 5.48 2.89
CA LEU A 122 -1.72 5.75 2.51
C LEU A 122 -1.50 5.56 1.02
N VAL A 123 -2.23 6.32 0.21
CA VAL A 123 -2.17 6.30 -1.26
C VAL A 123 -1.86 7.69 -1.81
N CYS A 124 -1.48 7.76 -3.09
CA CYS A 124 -1.19 9.02 -3.78
C CYS A 124 -0.10 9.81 -3.06
N GLY A 125 -0.33 11.10 -2.79
CA GLY A 125 0.62 11.96 -2.05
C GLY A 125 0.87 11.54 -0.59
N ARG A 126 0.08 10.61 -0.04
CA ARG A 126 0.27 10.01 1.29
C ARG A 126 0.87 8.60 1.22
N GLY A 127 1.17 8.12 0.02
CA GLY A 127 1.78 6.82 -0.19
C GLY A 127 3.25 6.80 0.21
N PHE A 128 3.74 5.62 0.57
CA PHE A 128 5.17 5.41 0.77
C PHE A 128 5.92 5.64 -0.54
N HIS A 129 6.92 6.51 -0.54
CA HIS A 129 7.76 6.87 -1.71
C HIS A 129 8.56 5.71 -2.33
N GLY A 130 8.42 4.47 -1.84
CA GLY A 130 9.17 3.30 -2.27
C GLY A 130 8.38 2.25 -3.08
N SER A 131 7.18 2.55 -3.57
CA SER A 131 6.31 1.58 -4.28
C SER A 131 6.08 1.89 -5.76
N HIS A 132 7.05 2.51 -6.42
CA HIS A 132 7.19 2.40 -7.87
C HIS A 132 8.02 1.16 -8.17
N GLN A 133 7.36 0.01 -8.27
CA GLN A 133 7.88 -1.13 -9.01
C GLN A 133 6.72 -1.84 -9.70
#